data_AF-A0A931SLK3-F1
#
_entry.id   AF-A0A931SLK3-F1
#
_cell.length_a   1.000
_cell.length_b   1.000
_cell.length_c   1.000
_cell.angle_alpha   90.00
_cell.angle_beta   90.00
_cell.angle_gamma   90.00
#
_symmetry.space_group_name_H-M   'P 1'
#
loop_
_entity.id
_entity.type
_entity.pdbx_description
1 polymer ?
#
loop_
_entity_poly.entity_id
_entity_poly.type
_entity_poly.pdbx_seq_one_letter_code
_entity_poly.pdbx_strand_id
1 'polypeptide(L)'
;MMGAVRKQRVLLTSVFGPFGRDDEFGSRAINPMELYHNQVTRAQGPFSMRMNHRSWGLMLIHANISAPSTLLDFPTRERFIRELQSHSYDVVGISGIIVNYGKVREMCRLVRLHSPQSTVVVGGHVTAVPGIERL
;
A
#
# COMPACT_ATOMS: atom_id res chain seq x y z
N MET A 1 -23.22 13.96 -30.14
CA MET A 1 -23.57 13.30 -28.86
C MET A 1 -22.25 12.92 -28.18
N MET A 2 -21.77 13.72 -27.22
CA MET A 2 -20.57 13.36 -26.46
C MET A 2 -20.92 12.16 -25.57
N GLY A 3 -20.35 10.99 -25.89
CA GLY A 3 -20.54 9.78 -25.09
C GLY A 3 -20.07 10.03 -23.65
N ALA A 4 -20.82 9.52 -22.67
CA ALA A 4 -20.46 9.64 -21.27
C ALA A 4 -19.05 9.06 -21.02
N VAL A 5 -18.13 9.89 -20.53
CA VAL A 5 -16.77 9.44 -20.18
C VAL A 5 -16.87 8.50 -18.99
N ARG A 6 -16.51 7.23 -19.17
CA ARG A 6 -16.46 6.24 -18.09
C ARG A 6 -15.45 6.70 -17.04
N LYS A 7 -15.88 6.82 -15.78
CA LYS A 7 -14.97 7.08 -14.65
C LYS A 7 -14.10 5.85 -14.38
N GLN A 8 -12.80 6.08 -14.20
CA GLN A 8 -11.83 5.05 -13.85
C GLN A 8 -12.13 4.49 -12.45
N ARG A 9 -12.03 3.18 -12.25
CA ARG A 9 -12.16 2.51 -10.95
C ARG A 9 -10.80 2.36 -10.29
N VAL A 10 -10.67 2.80 -9.05
CA VAL A 10 -9.38 2.87 -8.34
C VAL A 10 -9.38 1.96 -7.11
N LEU A 11 -8.39 1.07 -7.01
CA LEU A 11 -8.06 0.40 -5.76
C LEU A 11 -6.94 1.18 -5.06
N LEU A 12 -7.16 1.61 -3.83
CA LEU A 12 -6.14 2.20 -2.97
C LEU A 12 -5.79 1.20 -1.88
N THR A 13 -4.50 0.92 -1.67
CA THR A 13 -4.07 -0.05 -0.66
C THR A 13 -2.78 0.38 0.01
N SER A 14 -2.68 0.16 1.31
CA SER A 14 -1.36 0.10 1.94
C SER A 14 -0.69 -1.24 1.60
N VAL A 15 0.57 -1.42 2.01
CA VAL A 15 1.19 -2.74 1.91
C VAL A 15 0.50 -3.78 2.80
N PHE A 16 0.61 -5.06 2.42
CA PHE A 16 0.03 -6.16 3.17
C PHE A 16 0.72 -6.44 4.52
N GLY A 17 -0.01 -6.96 5.49
CA GLY A 17 0.51 -7.62 6.68
C GLY A 17 0.82 -9.11 6.45
N PRO A 18 1.43 -9.82 7.41
CA PRO A 18 1.73 -9.39 8.78
C PRO A 18 2.90 -8.42 8.88
N PHE A 19 2.98 -7.67 9.97
CA PHE A 19 4.06 -6.74 10.29
C PHE A 19 4.79 -7.22 11.55
N GLY A 20 6.03 -6.77 11.77
CA GLY A 20 6.81 -7.20 12.92
C GLY A 20 7.19 -8.69 12.88
N ARG A 21 7.30 -9.27 11.67
CA ARG A 21 7.67 -10.66 11.42
C ARG A 21 8.84 -10.72 10.46
N ASP A 22 9.74 -11.67 10.68
CA ASP A 22 10.76 -12.03 9.68
C ASP A 22 10.13 -12.95 8.63
N ASP A 23 10.12 -12.49 7.38
CA ASP A 23 9.58 -13.18 6.22
C ASP A 23 10.34 -12.76 4.94
N GLU A 24 9.89 -13.25 3.78
CA GLU A 24 10.51 -12.94 2.48
C GLU A 24 10.44 -11.44 2.11
N PHE A 25 9.52 -10.70 2.72
CA PHE A 25 9.18 -9.33 2.33
C PHE A 25 9.57 -8.28 3.38
N GLY A 26 10.10 -8.70 4.53
CA GLY A 26 10.55 -7.81 5.58
C GLY A 26 11.10 -8.52 6.82
N SER A 27 11.50 -7.70 7.79
CA SER A 27 11.97 -8.17 9.10
C SER A 27 11.17 -7.55 10.22
N ARG A 28 11.08 -8.27 11.34
CA ARG A 28 10.54 -7.80 12.61
C ARG A 28 11.21 -6.49 13.07
N ALA A 29 12.51 -6.32 12.80
CA ALA A 29 13.26 -5.17 13.27
C ALA A 29 12.97 -3.88 12.50
N ILE A 30 12.66 -3.99 11.20
CA ILE A 30 12.56 -2.80 10.31
C ILE A 30 11.12 -2.47 9.93
N ASN A 31 10.20 -3.43 10.03
CA ASN A 31 8.80 -3.27 9.64
C ASN A 31 7.77 -3.60 10.73
N PRO A 32 7.93 -3.13 12.00
CA PRO A 32 6.84 -3.13 12.96
C PRO A 32 5.78 -2.08 12.59
N MET A 33 4.52 -2.30 13.00
CA MET A 33 3.43 -1.38 12.67
C MET A 33 3.49 -0.03 13.37
N GLU A 34 4.29 0.07 14.43
CA GLU A 34 4.34 1.24 15.29
C GLU A 34 5.36 2.24 14.75
N LEU A 35 4.97 3.06 13.76
CA LEU A 35 5.86 4.01 13.07
C LEU A 35 6.70 4.87 14.03
N TYR A 36 6.08 5.44 15.08
CA TYR A 36 6.80 6.25 16.05
C TYR A 36 7.90 5.42 16.73
N HIS A 37 7.54 4.26 17.27
CA HIS A 37 8.50 3.35 17.89
C HIS A 37 9.57 2.82 16.91
N ASN A 38 9.21 2.65 15.64
CA ASN A 38 10.10 2.17 14.61
C ASN A 38 11.13 3.21 14.16
N GLN A 39 10.74 4.48 14.06
CA GLN A 39 11.51 5.50 13.33
C GLN A 39 11.66 6.81 14.09
N VAL A 40 10.57 7.39 14.56
CA VAL A 40 10.56 8.78 15.06
C VAL A 40 11.06 8.88 16.51
N THR A 41 10.57 7.99 17.38
CA THR A 41 10.87 7.97 18.82
C THR A 41 11.62 6.71 19.23
N ARG A 42 12.22 5.97 18.29
CA ARG A 42 12.89 4.68 18.52
C ARG A 42 13.90 4.70 19.67
N ALA A 43 14.68 5.78 19.79
CA ALA A 43 15.73 5.92 20.80
C ALA A 43 15.23 6.44 22.16
N GLN A 44 13.92 6.69 22.31
CA GLN A 44 13.34 7.30 23.52
C GLN A 44 12.98 6.27 24.61
N GLY A 45 13.31 4.98 24.41
CA GLY A 45 13.07 3.92 25.37
C GLY A 45 11.60 3.86 25.83
N PRO A 46 11.31 3.92 27.15
CA PRO A 46 9.94 3.87 27.67
C PRO A 46 9.07 5.07 27.26
N PHE A 47 9.67 6.19 26.84
CA PHE A 47 8.95 7.37 26.36
C PHE A 47 8.58 7.29 24.87
N SER A 48 8.98 6.21 24.18
CA SER A 48 8.58 5.99 22.81
C SER A 48 7.09 5.70 22.72
N MET A 49 6.35 6.51 21.96
CA MET A 49 4.93 6.27 21.74
C MET A 49 4.67 4.95 21.02
N ARG A 50 3.70 4.19 21.53
CA ARG A 50 3.30 2.86 21.06
C ARG A 50 1.90 2.95 20.48
N MET A 51 1.79 3.04 19.15
CA MET A 51 0.51 3.16 18.45
C MET A 51 0.64 2.77 16.98
N ASN A 52 -0.47 2.33 16.41
CA ASN A 52 -0.62 2.12 14.98
C ASN A 52 -1.38 3.29 14.33
N HIS A 53 -0.98 3.66 13.13
CA HIS A 53 -1.69 4.67 12.34
C HIS A 53 -2.37 3.99 11.17
N ARG A 54 -3.62 4.36 10.92
CA ARG A 54 -4.30 4.07 9.66
C ARG A 54 -3.54 4.75 8.51
N SER A 55 -3.76 4.27 7.29
CA SER A 55 -3.22 4.92 6.09
C SER A 55 -3.99 6.20 5.76
N TRP A 56 -3.86 7.23 6.61
CA TRP A 56 -4.62 8.48 6.53
C TRP A 56 -4.50 9.17 5.17
N GLY A 57 -3.32 9.15 4.55
CA GLY A 57 -3.13 9.69 3.20
C GLY A 57 -4.00 8.99 2.15
N LEU A 58 -4.13 7.66 2.21
CA LEU A 58 -5.02 6.91 1.32
C LEU A 58 -6.49 7.17 1.63
N MET A 59 -6.86 7.28 2.91
CA MET A 59 -8.22 7.62 3.33
C MET A 59 -8.63 9.02 2.83
N LEU A 60 -7.72 9.99 2.91
CA LEU A 60 -7.95 11.33 2.40
C LEU A 60 -8.16 11.32 0.89
N ILE A 61 -7.32 10.61 0.13
CA ILE A 61 -7.50 10.48 -1.33
C ILE A 61 -8.84 9.81 -1.64
N HIS A 62 -9.15 8.69 -0.98
CA HIS A 62 -10.40 7.95 -1.17
C HIS A 62 -11.63 8.84 -0.97
N ALA A 63 -11.64 9.68 0.06
CA ALA A 63 -12.76 10.57 0.38
C ALA A 63 -12.89 11.78 -0.57
N ASN A 64 -11.84 12.11 -1.34
CA ASN A 64 -11.76 13.37 -2.09
C ASN A 64 -11.67 13.20 -3.62
N ILE A 65 -11.67 11.97 -4.14
CA ILE A 65 -11.69 11.74 -5.60
C ILE A 65 -13.10 11.43 -6.09
N SER A 66 -13.48 11.98 -7.24
CA SER A 66 -14.78 11.71 -7.86
C SER A 66 -14.87 10.35 -8.57
N ALA A 67 -13.73 9.66 -8.70
CA ALA A 67 -13.62 8.31 -9.25
C ALA A 67 -14.11 7.26 -8.24
N PRO A 68 -14.90 6.26 -8.65
CA PRO A 68 -15.24 5.14 -7.78
C PRO A 68 -13.97 4.49 -7.24
N SER A 69 -13.86 4.36 -5.92
CA SER A 69 -12.67 3.82 -5.30
C SER A 69 -12.95 2.88 -4.12
N THR A 70 -12.05 1.92 -3.93
CA THR A 70 -12.04 0.97 -2.82
C THR A 70 -10.76 1.18 -2.03
N LEU A 71 -10.83 1.13 -0.69
CA LEU A 71 -9.66 1.21 0.19
C LEU A 71 -9.41 -0.11 0.92
N LEU A 72 -8.20 -0.66 0.75
CA LEU A 72 -7.67 -1.77 1.56
C LEU A 72 -6.56 -1.25 2.49
N ASP A 73 -6.93 -0.94 3.72
CA ASP A 73 -5.97 -0.58 4.77
C ASP A 73 -5.43 -1.86 5.44
N PHE A 74 -4.11 -2.02 5.41
CA PHE A 74 -3.32 -3.13 5.92
C PHE A 74 -3.93 -4.52 5.65
N PRO A 75 -4.20 -4.89 4.38
CA PRO A 75 -4.81 -6.19 4.06
C PRO A 75 -3.83 -7.34 4.35
N THR A 76 -4.33 -8.58 4.44
CA THR A 76 -3.45 -9.73 4.24
C THR A 76 -3.14 -9.88 2.74
N ARG A 77 -2.05 -10.59 2.41
CA ARG A 77 -1.70 -10.88 1.01
C ARG A 77 -2.84 -11.61 0.29
N GLU A 78 -3.49 -12.56 0.95
CA GLU A 78 -4.61 -13.33 0.40
C GLU A 78 -5.84 -12.45 0.18
N ARG A 79 -6.13 -11.51 1.10
CA ARG A 79 -7.22 -10.54 0.91
C ARG A 79 -6.96 -9.65 -0.29
N PHE A 80 -5.72 -9.18 -0.47
CA PHE A 80 -5.33 -8.38 -1.62
C PHE A 80 -5.49 -9.15 -2.94
N ILE A 81 -5.03 -10.40 -3.00
CA ILE A 81 -5.19 -11.26 -4.19
C ILE A 81 -6.66 -11.49 -4.51
N ARG A 82 -7.47 -11.84 -3.50
CA ARG A 82 -8.92 -12.02 -3.71
C ARG A 82 -9.58 -10.77 -4.25
N GLU A 83 -9.24 -9.60 -3.72
CA GLU A 83 -9.76 -8.31 -4.21
C GLU A 83 -9.46 -8.09 -5.69
N LEU A 84 -8.20 -8.33 -6.10
CA LEU A 84 -7.77 -8.19 -7.51
C LEU A 84 -8.47 -9.19 -8.44
N GLN A 85 -8.77 -10.40 -7.96
CA GLN A 85 -9.43 -11.43 -8.76
C GLN A 85 -10.95 -11.22 -8.87
N SER A 86 -11.57 -10.67 -7.83
CA SER A 86 -13.02 -10.49 -7.77
C SER A 86 -13.51 -9.21 -8.45
N HIS A 87 -12.63 -8.22 -8.65
CA HIS A 87 -13.00 -6.92 -9.19
C HIS A 87 -12.04 -6.43 -10.26
N SER A 88 -12.56 -5.68 -11.22
CA SER A 88 -11.75 -5.02 -12.24
C SER A 88 -11.46 -3.57 -11.84
N TYR A 89 -10.18 -3.25 -11.69
CA TYR A 89 -9.69 -1.91 -11.44
C TYR A 89 -8.90 -1.38 -12.64
N ASP A 90 -9.06 -0.10 -12.92
CA ASP A 90 -8.25 0.57 -13.94
C ASP A 90 -6.91 1.05 -13.34
N VAL A 91 -6.93 1.42 -12.05
CA VAL A 91 -5.74 1.86 -11.31
C VAL A 91 -5.64 1.11 -9.98
N VAL A 92 -4.44 0.63 -9.64
CA VAL A 92 -4.10 0.09 -8.32
C VAL A 92 -3.01 0.97 -7.70
N GLY A 93 -3.41 1.80 -6.74
CA GLY A 93 -2.53 2.65 -5.94
C GLY A 93 -2.00 1.93 -4.70
N ILE A 94 -0.69 1.76 -4.60
CA ILE A 94 -0.02 1.10 -3.47
C ILE A 94 0.81 2.13 -2.72
N SER A 95 0.53 2.32 -1.42
CA SER A 95 1.31 3.21 -0.56
C SER A 95 2.14 2.42 0.45
N GLY A 96 3.41 2.81 0.60
CA GLY A 96 4.33 2.23 1.57
C GLY A 96 5.39 3.21 2.04
N ILE A 97 6.12 2.81 3.08
CA ILE A 97 7.34 3.48 3.53
C ILE A 97 8.57 2.74 3.01
N ILE A 98 9.77 3.34 3.13
CA ILE A 98 11.02 2.81 2.57
C ILE A 98 11.27 1.34 2.96
N VAL A 99 11.08 1.00 4.24
CA VAL A 99 11.23 -0.37 4.78
C VAL A 99 10.20 -1.38 4.26
N ASN A 100 9.20 -0.94 3.47
CA ASN A 100 8.20 -1.80 2.84
C ASN A 100 8.53 -2.14 1.38
N TYR A 101 9.69 -1.74 0.87
CA TYR A 101 10.08 -1.98 -0.52
C TYR A 101 9.82 -3.42 -1.00
N GLY A 102 10.22 -4.43 -0.21
CA GLY A 102 10.00 -5.84 -0.54
C GLY A 102 8.52 -6.20 -0.73
N LYS A 103 7.64 -5.66 0.13
CA LYS A 103 6.18 -5.84 0.03
C LYS A 103 5.59 -5.10 -1.16
N VAL A 104 6.04 -3.88 -1.44
CA VAL A 104 5.59 -3.10 -2.61
C VAL A 104 5.95 -3.84 -3.89
N ARG A 105 7.18 -4.34 -4.01
CA ARG A 105 7.63 -5.17 -5.14
C ARG A 105 6.75 -6.40 -5.34
N GLU A 106 6.48 -7.14 -4.26
CA GLU A 106 5.60 -8.31 -4.35
C GLU A 106 4.17 -7.92 -4.75
N MET A 107 3.64 -6.83 -4.22
CA MET A 107 2.31 -6.36 -4.62
C MET A 107 2.25 -5.92 -6.08
N CYS A 108 3.28 -5.23 -6.60
CA CYS A 108 3.39 -4.92 -8.03
C CYS A 108 3.35 -6.21 -8.87
N ARG A 109 4.14 -7.23 -8.51
CA ARG A 109 4.13 -8.53 -9.17
C ARG A 109 2.74 -9.19 -9.13
N LEU A 110 2.05 -9.15 -7.99
CA LEU A 110 0.70 -9.70 -7.83
C LEU A 110 -0.35 -8.94 -8.66
N VAL A 111 -0.25 -7.61 -8.77
CA VAL A 111 -1.11 -6.83 -9.66
C VAL A 111 -0.87 -7.23 -11.11
N ARG A 112 0.39 -7.37 -11.55
CA ARG A 112 0.70 -7.84 -12.91
C ARG A 112 0.16 -9.24 -13.18
N LEU A 113 0.15 -10.12 -12.19
CA LEU A 113 -0.35 -11.49 -12.33
C LEU A 113 -1.88 -11.56 -12.38
N HIS A 114 -2.58 -10.83 -11.51
CA HIS A 114 -4.03 -10.99 -11.31
C HIS A 114 -4.87 -9.88 -11.95
N SER A 115 -4.27 -8.74 -12.28
CA SER A 115 -4.93 -7.58 -12.84
C SER A 115 -4.02 -6.86 -13.86
N PRO A 116 -3.53 -7.58 -14.90
CA PRO A 116 -2.51 -7.08 -15.83
C PRO A 116 -2.91 -5.80 -16.56
N GLN A 117 -4.22 -5.58 -16.74
CA GLN A 117 -4.76 -4.38 -17.37
C GLN A 117 -4.69 -3.12 -16.49
N SER A 118 -4.49 -3.26 -15.18
CA SER A 118 -4.45 -2.13 -14.27
C SER A 118 -3.14 -1.35 -14.38
N THR A 119 -3.25 -0.02 -14.34
CA THR A 119 -2.11 0.85 -14.10
C THR A 119 -1.72 0.79 -12.63
N VAL A 120 -0.48 0.46 -12.34
CA VAL A 120 0.05 0.47 -10.97
C VAL A 120 0.60 1.86 -10.68
N VAL A 121 0.22 2.43 -9.54
CA VAL A 121 0.75 3.70 -9.04
C VAL A 121 1.36 3.44 -7.66
N VAL A 122 2.66 3.65 -7.53
CA VAL A 122 3.36 3.52 -6.24
C VAL A 122 3.48 4.90 -5.60
N GLY A 123 3.05 5.02 -4.34
CA GLY A 123 3.08 6.25 -3.56
C GLY A 123 3.62 6.05 -2.15
N GLY A 124 3.62 7.14 -1.37
CA GLY A 124 4.19 7.17 -0.02
C GLY A 124 5.71 7.30 -0.01
N HIS A 125 6.33 7.23 1.15
CA HIS A 125 7.78 7.48 1.31
C HIS A 125 8.67 6.46 0.59
N VAL A 126 8.15 5.29 0.22
CA VAL A 126 8.89 4.29 -0.57
C VAL A 126 9.32 4.82 -1.94
N THR A 127 8.66 5.87 -2.47
CA THR A 127 9.03 6.47 -3.76
C THR A 127 10.39 7.16 -3.76
N ALA A 128 10.97 7.38 -2.57
CA ALA A 128 12.34 7.89 -2.45
C ALA A 128 13.41 6.81 -2.72
N VAL A 129 13.03 5.52 -2.81
CA VAL A 129 13.97 4.44 -3.12
C VAL A 129 14.39 4.54 -4.60
N PRO A 130 15.70 4.61 -4.90
CA PRO A 130 16.17 4.65 -6.29
C PRO A 130 15.72 3.42 -7.09
N GLY A 131 15.15 3.65 -8.29
CA GLY A 131 14.71 2.57 -9.17
C GLY A 131 13.31 2.01 -8.88
N ILE A 132 12.55 2.64 -7.97
CA ILE A 132 11.17 2.24 -7.64
C ILE A 132 10.24 2.19 -8.86
N GLU A 133 10.51 2.99 -9.87
CA GLU A 133 9.75 3.06 -11.12
C GLU A 133 9.88 1.80 -12.00
N ARG A 134 10.84 0.92 -11.69
CA ARG A 134 11.09 -0.34 -12.41
C ARG A 134 10.42 -1.56 -11.78
N LEU A 135 9.61 -1.38 -10.72
CA LEU A 135 8.88 -2.46 -10.04
C LEU A 135 7.72 -3.05 -10.86
#